data_AF-W6N480-F1
#
_entry.id   AF-W6N480-F1
#
_cell.length_a   1.000
_cell.length_b   1.000
_cell.length_c   1.000
_cell.angle_alpha   90.00
_cell.angle_beta   90.00
_cell.angle_gamma   90.00
#
_symmetry.space_group_name_H-M   'P 1'
#
loop_
_entity.id
_entity.type
_entity.pdbx_description
1 polymer ?
#
loop_
_entity_poly.entity_id
_entity_poly.type
_entity_poly.pdbx_seq_one_letter_code
_entity_poly.pdbx_strand_id
1 'polypeptide(L)' 'MRLCEVLKNVKGRFILSYNDCEFVRELYKDFNIDEVERNHNLVGKYKDKEYKYSELIIRNY' A
#
# COMPACT_ATOMS: atom_id res chain seq x y z
N MET A 1 -1.61 -11.67 13.46
CA MET A 1 -2.66 -11.65 12.41
C MET A 1 -3.94 -10.92 12.83
N ARG A 2 -3.98 -10.22 13.98
CA ARG A 2 -5.20 -9.63 14.53
C ARG A 2 -5.85 -8.53 13.68
N LEU A 3 -5.04 -7.74 12.96
CA LEU A 3 -5.54 -6.62 12.16
C LEU A 3 -6.29 -7.09 10.89
N CYS A 4 -5.74 -8.08 10.17
CA CYS A 4 -6.37 -8.63 8.96
C CYS A 4 -7.73 -9.29 9.27
N GLU A 5 -7.85 -10.02 10.38
CA GLU A 5 -9.12 -10.62 10.79
C GLU A 5 -10.18 -9.56 11.15
N VAL A 6 -9.77 -8.48 11.84
CA VAL A 6 -10.66 -7.35 12.14
C VAL A 6 -11.10 -6.66 10.86
N LEU A 7 -10.19 -6.46 9.90
CA LEU A 7 -10.50 -5.88 8.60
C LEU A 7 -11.40 -6.78 7.74
N LYS A 8 -11.24 -8.10 7.82
CA LYS A 8 -12.17 -9.06 7.18
C LYS A 8 -13.58 -8.98 7.79
N ASN A 9 -13.69 -8.67 9.08
CA ASN A 9 -14.99 -8.57 9.77
C ASN A 9 -15.59 -7.16 9.75
N VAL A 10 -14.82 -6.14 9.35
CA VAL A 10 -15.30 -4.76 9.35
C VAL A 10 -16.27 -4.55 8.18
N LYS A 11 -17.50 -4.13 8.48
CA LYS A 11 -18.48 -3.72 7.46
C LYS A 11 -18.22 -2.31 6.91
N GLY A 12 -17.21 -1.63 7.45
CA GLY A 12 -16.80 -0.30 7.01
C GLY A 12 -15.87 -0.35 5.79
N ARG A 13 -15.91 0.69 4.96
CA ARG A 13 -14.90 0.89 3.93
C ARG A 13 -13.60 1.31 4.61
N PHE A 14 -12.51 0.65 4.28
CA PHE A 14 -11.18 1.03 4.76
C PHE A 14 -10.20 1.13 3.60
N ILE A 15 -9.15 1.93 3.83
CA ILE A 15 -7.99 2.07 2.96
C ILE A 15 -6.75 2.00 3.86
N LEU A 16 -5.78 1.20 3.45
CA LEU A 16 -4.46 1.12 4.09
C LEU A 16 -3.41 1.45 3.05
N SER A 17 -2.48 2.34 3.39
CA SER A 17 -1.26 2.54 2.61
C SER A 17 -0.11 1.84 3.31
N TYR A 18 0.42 0.81 2.69
CA TYR A 18 1.64 0.13 3.11
C TYR A 18 2.77 0.41 2.12
N ASN A 19 4.02 0.19 2.52
CA ASN A 19 5.11 0.08 1.56
C ASN A 19 4.98 -1.24 0.79
N ASP A 20 5.48 -1.27 -0.44
CA ASP A 20 5.57 -2.49 -1.24
C ASP A 20 6.47 -3.49 -0.55
N CYS A 21 5.83 -4.53 -0.03
CA CYS A 21 6.44 -5.63 0.69
C CYS A 21 5.63 -6.87 0.35
N GLU A 22 6.33 -7.92 -0.05
CA GLU A 22 5.73 -9.23 -0.38
C GLU A 22 4.81 -9.72 0.75
N PHE A 23 5.21 -9.49 2.01
CA PHE A 23 4.41 -9.85 3.18
C PHE A 23 3.01 -9.21 3.20
N VAL A 24 2.91 -7.92 2.87
CA VAL A 24 1.62 -7.20 2.85
C VAL A 24 0.77 -7.69 1.68
N ARG A 25 1.43 -7.95 0.54
CA ARG A 25 0.82 -8.47 -0.67
C ARG A 25 0.17 -9.84 -0.45
N GLU A 26 0.86 -10.75 0.26
CA GLU A 26 0.30 -12.04 0.64
C GLU A 26 -0.77 -11.94 1.73
N LEU A 27 -0.56 -11.07 2.74
CA LEU A 27 -1.48 -10.92 3.87
C LEU A 27 -2.86 -10.40 3.43
N TYR A 28 -2.87 -9.51 2.43
CA TYR A 28 -4.07 -8.87 1.92
C TYR A 28 -4.46 -9.33 0.51
N LYS A 29 -3.94 -10.47 0.03
CA LYS A 29 -4.24 -10.98 -1.32
C LYS A 29 -5.73 -11.19 -1.61
N ASP A 30 -6.52 -11.40 -0.56
CA ASP A 30 -7.98 -11.56 -0.64
C ASP A 30 -8.72 -10.21 -0.76
N PHE A 31 -8.02 -9.08 -0.59
CA PHE A 31 -8.54 -7.72 -0.69
C PHE A 31 -8.05 -7.04 -1.97
N ASN A 32 -8.63 -5.88 -2.30
CA ASN A 32 -8.15 -5.07 -3.42
C ASN A 32 -6.83 -4.40 -3.04
N ILE A 33 -5.75 -4.81 -3.69
CA ILE A 33 -4.42 -4.20 -3.56
C ILE A 33 -4.14 -3.40 -4.83
N ASP A 34 -3.93 -2.10 -4.68
CA ASP A 34 -3.49 -1.17 -5.73
C ASP A 34 -2.00 -0.89 -5.55
N GLU A 35 -1.17 -1.28 -6.53
CA GLU A 35 0.23 -0.90 -6.57
C GLU A 35 0.35 0.54 -7.09
N VAL A 36 0.89 1.43 -6.25
CA VAL A 36 1.08 2.83 -6.59
C VAL A 36 2.55 3.17 -6.46
N GLU A 37 3.20 3.38 -7.61
CA GLU A 37 4.55 3.95 -7.63
C GLU A 37 4.44 5.47 -7.56
N ARG A 38 4.74 6.05 -6.39
CA ARG A 38 4.89 7.50 -6.30
C ARG A 38 6.26 7.90 -6.85
N ASN A 39 6.24 8.51 -8.03
CA ASN A 39 7.35 9.37 -8.43
C ASN A 39 7.39 10.58 -7.49
N HIS A 40 8.51 10.76 -6.80
CA HIS A 40 8.70 11.90 -5.92
C HIS A 40 8.59 13.19 -6.77
N ASN A 41 7.48 13.94 -6.67
CA ASN A 41 7.34 15.23 -7.35
C ASN A 41 8.31 16.33 -6.82
N LEU A 42 9.23 15.98 -5.91
CA LEU A 42 10.32 16.85 -5.44
C LEU A 42 11.63 16.65 -6.24
N VAL A 43 11.59 15.93 -7.37
CA VAL A 43 12.69 15.85 -8.35
C VAL A 43 12.72 17.11 -9.22
N GLY A 44 12.67 18.27 -8.59
CA GLY A 44 13.04 19.56 -9.20
C GLY A 44 14.44 20.03 -8.79
N LYS A 45 15.02 19.49 -7.69
CA LYS A 45 16.24 20.05 -7.09
C LYS A 45 17.36 19.07 -6.71
N TYR A 46 17.13 17.77 -6.64
CA TYR A 46 18.17 16.81 -6.22
C TYR A 46 18.28 15.66 -7.22
N LYS A 47 19.13 15.84 -8.25
CA LYS A 47 19.73 14.77 -9.04
C LYS A 47 20.58 13.93 -8.08
N ASP A 48 20.10 12.77 -7.64
CA ASP A 48 20.96 11.60 -7.33
C ASP A 48 20.21 10.42 -6.70
N LYS A 49 18.94 10.59 -6.32
CA LYS A 49 18.25 9.58 -5.52
C LYS A 49 16.83 9.38 -6.03
N GLU A 50 16.70 8.60 -7.11
CA GLU A 50 15.44 7.99 -7.55
C GLU A 50 14.92 7.03 -6.46
N TYR A 51 14.41 7.55 -5.35
CA TYR A 51 13.59 6.75 -4.45
C TYR A 51 12.20 6.70 -5.06
N LYS A 52 12.01 5.76 -5.99
CA LYS A 52 10.68 5.26 -6.35
C LYS A 52 10.16 4.52 -5.11
N TYR A 53 9.26 5.15 -4.39
CA TYR A 53 8.54 4.46 -3.32
C TYR A 53 7.39 3.72 -3.98
N SER A 54 7.53 2.40 -4.06
CA SER A 54 6.42 1.52 -4.37
C SER A 54 5.57 1.42 -3.10
N GLU A 55 4.34 1.94 -3.18
CA GLU A 55 3.34 1.85 -2.10
C GLU A 55 2.23 0.88 -2.53
N LEU A 56 1.67 0.15 -1.57
CA LEU A 56 0.51 -0.72 -1.74
C LEU A 56 -0.69 -0.10 -1.03
N ILE A 57 -1.74 0.17 -1.80
CA ILE A 57 -3.02 0.65 -1.31
C ILE A 57 -3.98 -0.54 -1.18
N ILE A 58 -4.23 -1.00 0.04
CA ILE A 58 -5.23 -2.06 0.29
C ILE A 58 -6.58 -1.41 0.60
N ARG A 59 -7.61 -1.80 -0.13
CA ARG A 59 -8.99 -1.34 0.05
C ARG A 59 -9.97 -2.52 0.06
N ASN A 60 -11.11 -2.33 0.73
CA ASN A 60 -12.18 -3.32 0.85
C ASN A 60 -13.44 -2.91 0.05
N TYR A 61 -13.25 -2.18 -1.04
CA TYR A 61 -14.32 -1.70 -1.91
C TYR A 61 -13.85 -1.63 -3.36
#